data_AF-S7Q689-F1
#
_entry.id   AF-S7Q689-F1
#
_cell.length_a   1.000
_cell.length_b   1.000
_cell.length_c   1.000
_cell.angle_alpha   90.00
_cell.angle_beta   90.00
_cell.angle_gamma   90.00
#
_symmetry.space_group_name_H-M   'P 1'
#
loop_
_entity.id
_entity.type
_entity.pdbx_description
1 polymer ?
#
loop_
_entity_poly.entity_id
_entity_poly.type
_entity_poly.pdbx_seq_one_letter_code
_entity_poly.pdbx_strand_id
1 'polypeptide(L)'
;MSLVRVPLTLFVAYNFNVAATPLHPAPSEEERRVYESWETGLVTEVWPRVQRAVIWMGAVCESSAILAYNFPYRPITDHILSALLPAGLPGAALQVTPVFLLGTIMTTVGAYIRCSCYRALGKFFTHQLSIRKDHQLVTTGPYSVVRHPSYAGAAILYPGIQLCVFGRGSLLWASGLLNSRYGRIVVGVAAANAAFMGVMIVSRSLVEDRTLKQQFGETWSRWAEKVRYRIIPYIF
;
A
#
# COMPACT_ATOMS: atom_id res chain seq x y z
N MET A 1 11.18 0.45 -25.19
CA MET A 1 10.72 0.31 -23.79
C MET A 1 10.56 -1.17 -23.48
N SER A 2 10.81 -1.62 -22.24
CA SER A 2 10.76 -3.05 -21.93
C SER A 2 9.32 -3.58 -21.88
N LEU A 3 8.97 -4.53 -22.75
CA LEU A 3 7.66 -5.20 -22.71
C LEU A 3 7.42 -5.95 -21.40
N VAL A 4 8.48 -6.49 -20.78
CA VAL A 4 8.40 -7.21 -19.49
C VAL A 4 7.95 -6.30 -18.34
N ARG A 5 8.14 -4.98 -18.48
CA ARG A 5 7.69 -4.02 -17.47
C ARG A 5 6.16 -3.94 -17.38
N VAL A 6 5.43 -4.18 -18.47
CA VAL A 6 3.94 -4.16 -18.48
C VAL A 6 3.35 -5.14 -17.45
N PRO A 7 3.60 -6.46 -17.52
CA PRO A 7 3.04 -7.38 -16.55
C PRO A 7 3.53 -7.11 -15.12
N LEU A 8 4.76 -6.64 -14.93
CA LEU A 8 5.27 -6.29 -13.60
C LEU A 8 4.57 -5.07 -13.00
N THR A 9 4.35 -4.01 -13.78
CA THR A 9 3.64 -2.81 -13.32
C THR A 9 2.17 -3.11 -12.99
N LEU A 10 1.50 -3.93 -13.81
CA LEU A 10 0.15 -4.41 -13.52
C LEU A 10 0.11 -5.30 -12.26
N PHE A 11 1.11 -6.16 -12.08
CA PHE A 11 1.24 -7.01 -10.90
C PHE A 11 1.44 -6.19 -9.62
N VAL A 12 2.25 -5.13 -9.66
CA VAL A 12 2.43 -4.19 -8.54
C VAL A 12 1.10 -3.50 -8.18
N ALA A 13 0.34 -3.03 -9.18
CA ALA A 13 -0.97 -2.42 -8.96
C ALA A 13 -1.98 -3.42 -8.37
N TYR A 14 -1.97 -4.65 -8.87
CA TYR A 14 -2.78 -5.75 -8.33
C TYR A 14 -2.43 -6.04 -6.87
N ASN A 15 -1.15 -6.20 -6.53
CA ASN A 15 -0.71 -6.46 -5.16
C ASN A 15 -1.14 -5.35 -4.20
N PHE A 16 -1.00 -4.09 -4.61
CA PHE A 16 -1.50 -2.97 -3.82
C PHE A 16 -3.02 -3.04 -3.64
N ASN A 17 -3.75 -3.31 -4.72
CA ASN A 17 -5.20 -3.40 -4.71
C ASN A 17 -5.70 -4.48 -3.75
N VAL A 18 -5.12 -5.68 -3.81
CA VAL A 18 -5.47 -6.78 -2.89
C VAL A 18 -5.14 -6.39 -1.45
N ALA A 19 -3.96 -5.83 -1.21
CA ALA A 19 -3.55 -5.42 0.13
C ALA A 19 -4.39 -4.27 0.73
N ALA A 20 -4.98 -3.42 -0.11
CA ALA A 20 -5.79 -2.26 0.29
C ALA A 20 -7.31 -2.50 0.19
N THR A 21 -7.75 -3.72 -0.16
CA THR A 21 -9.17 -4.08 -0.22
C THR A 21 -9.60 -4.76 1.09
N PRO A 22 -10.64 -4.26 1.79
CA PRO A 22 -11.22 -4.96 2.92
C PRO A 22 -11.81 -6.30 2.45
N LEU A 23 -11.45 -7.41 3.09
CA LEU A 23 -12.05 -8.72 2.79
C LEU A 23 -13.45 -8.90 3.38
N HIS A 24 -13.82 -8.06 4.33
CA HIS A 24 -15.12 -8.09 4.97
C HIS A 24 -15.79 -6.71 4.89
N PRO A 25 -17.13 -6.67 4.81
CA PRO A 25 -17.88 -5.42 4.89
C PRO A 25 -17.54 -4.69 6.18
N ALA A 26 -17.68 -3.37 6.14
CA ALA A 26 -17.28 -2.53 7.24
C ALA A 26 -18.08 -2.89 8.52
N PRO A 27 -17.45 -2.90 9.70
CA PRO A 27 -18.11 -3.20 10.96
C PRO A 27 -19.27 -2.24 11.24
N SER A 28 -20.27 -2.73 11.98
CA SER A 28 -21.47 -1.97 12.36
C SER A 28 -21.10 -0.77 13.24
N GLU A 29 -21.97 0.25 13.29
CA GLU A 29 -21.68 1.50 14.00
C GLU A 29 -21.43 1.29 15.50
N GLU A 30 -22.11 0.32 16.13
CA GLU A 30 -21.86 -0.10 17.53
C GLU A 30 -20.46 -0.72 17.73
N GLU A 31 -19.99 -1.55 16.79
CA GLU A 31 -18.67 -2.17 16.84
C GLU A 31 -17.54 -1.15 16.60
N ARG A 32 -17.84 -0.02 15.93
CA ARG A 32 -16.92 1.12 15.75
C ARG A 32 -16.84 2.00 17.00
N ARG A 33 -17.93 2.19 17.75
CA ARG A 33 -18.00 3.07 18.94
C ARG A 33 -17.06 2.65 20.07
N VAL A 34 -16.65 1.38 20.13
CA VAL A 34 -15.66 0.88 21.12
C VAL A 34 -14.28 1.52 20.92
N TYR A 35 -13.98 1.98 19.70
CA TYR A 35 -12.86 2.85 19.43
C TYR A 35 -13.36 4.30 19.39
N GLU A 36 -13.09 5.08 20.44
CA GLU A 36 -13.12 6.54 20.34
C GLU A 36 -12.06 6.99 19.33
N SER A 37 -12.39 6.95 18.04
CA SER A 37 -11.42 7.23 17.00
C SER A 37 -11.66 8.62 16.44
N TRP A 38 -10.66 9.48 16.58
CA TRP A 38 -10.41 10.67 15.79
C TRP A 38 -10.34 10.39 14.26
N GLU A 39 -10.47 9.14 13.84
CA GLU A 39 -10.44 8.70 12.46
C GLU A 39 -11.82 8.86 11.82
N THR A 40 -11.93 9.82 10.91
CA THR A 40 -13.13 9.97 10.11
C THR A 40 -13.23 8.84 9.08
N GLY A 41 -14.45 8.48 8.67
CA GLY A 41 -14.67 7.51 7.58
C GLY A 41 -13.96 7.88 6.27
N LEU A 42 -13.62 9.17 6.10
CA LEU A 42 -12.82 9.67 4.99
C LEU A 42 -11.41 9.07 4.96
N VAL A 43 -10.74 8.92 6.11
CA VAL A 43 -9.40 8.34 6.20
C VAL A 43 -9.41 6.82 6.04
N THR A 44 -10.41 6.14 6.61
CA THR A 44 -10.41 4.67 6.68
C THR A 44 -11.10 4.00 5.48
N GLU A 45 -12.01 4.70 4.80
CA GLU A 45 -12.76 4.12 3.67
C GLU A 45 -12.51 4.84 2.33
N VAL A 46 -12.41 6.17 2.33
CA VAL A 46 -12.25 6.93 1.07
C VAL A 46 -10.78 6.94 0.63
N TRP A 47 -9.85 7.22 1.54
CA TRP A 47 -8.43 7.34 1.20
C TRP A 47 -7.83 6.08 0.53
N PRO A 48 -8.06 4.85 1.01
CA PRO A 48 -7.56 3.65 0.33
C PRO A 48 -8.13 3.48 -1.07
N ARG A 49 -9.41 3.85 -1.30
CA ARG A 49 -10.03 3.79 -2.64
C ARG A 49 -9.35 4.78 -3.60
N VAL A 50 -9.06 6.00 -3.14
CA VAL A 50 -8.32 7.01 -3.91
C VAL A 50 -6.92 6.50 -4.27
N GLN A 51 -6.17 5.97 -3.29
CA GLN A 51 -4.82 5.43 -3.55
C GLN A 51 -4.85 4.30 -4.59
N ARG A 52 -5.82 3.38 -4.49
CA ARG A 52 -6.01 2.30 -5.47
C ARG A 52 -6.29 2.84 -6.87
N ALA A 53 -7.19 3.81 -6.99
CA ALA A 53 -7.51 4.43 -8.27
C ALA A 53 -6.29 5.10 -8.89
N VAL A 54 -5.51 5.86 -8.11
CA VAL A 54 -4.29 6.52 -8.56
C VAL A 54 -3.24 5.50 -9.05
N ILE A 55 -3.03 4.41 -8.31
CA ILE A 55 -2.05 3.39 -8.68
C ILE A 55 -2.47 2.63 -9.95
N TRP A 56 -3.75 2.26 -10.07
CA TRP A 56 -4.26 1.63 -11.30
C TRP A 56 -4.18 2.55 -12.50
N MET A 57 -4.55 3.82 -12.35
CA MET A 57 -4.41 4.82 -13.40
C MET A 57 -2.96 4.93 -13.87
N GLY A 58 -2.01 5.06 -12.93
CA GLY A 58 -0.58 5.10 -13.25
C GLY A 58 -0.10 3.84 -13.97
N ALA A 59 -0.54 2.66 -13.54
CA ALA A 59 -0.18 1.39 -14.16
C ALA A 59 -0.73 1.25 -15.58
N VAL A 60 -1.97 1.67 -15.82
CA VAL A 60 -2.59 1.70 -17.14
C VAL A 60 -1.87 2.69 -18.05
N CYS A 61 -1.59 3.91 -17.58
CA CYS A 61 -0.84 4.89 -18.37
C CYS A 61 0.57 4.37 -18.74
N GLU A 62 1.31 3.82 -17.78
CA GLU A 62 2.65 3.29 -18.04
C GLU A 62 2.61 2.12 -19.03
N SER A 63 1.65 1.21 -18.87
CA SER A 63 1.46 0.07 -19.78
C SER A 63 1.09 0.53 -21.19
N SER A 64 0.17 1.49 -21.31
CA SER A 64 -0.23 2.07 -22.60
C SER A 64 0.93 2.75 -23.32
N ALA A 65 1.79 3.48 -22.59
CA ALA A 65 2.99 4.08 -23.19
C ALA A 65 3.97 3.01 -23.71
N ILE A 66 4.20 1.94 -22.94
CA ILE A 66 5.07 0.84 -23.37
C ILE A 66 4.51 0.13 -24.61
N LEU A 67 3.21 -0.16 -24.63
CA LEU A 67 2.56 -0.82 -25.75
C LEU A 67 2.55 0.06 -27.01
N ALA A 68 2.20 1.34 -26.87
CA ALA A 68 2.21 2.29 -27.97
C ALA A 68 3.61 2.48 -28.60
N TYR A 69 4.67 2.42 -27.79
CA TYR A 69 6.04 2.49 -28.27
C TYR A 69 6.47 1.23 -29.04
N ASN A 70 6.10 0.03 -28.55
CA ASN A 70 6.55 -1.24 -29.14
C ASN A 70 5.69 -1.70 -30.32
N PHE A 71 4.42 -1.30 -30.36
CA PHE A 71 3.46 -1.66 -31.41
C PHE A 71 2.82 -0.40 -32.01
N PRO A 72 3.57 0.36 -32.86
CA PRO A 72 3.10 1.64 -33.37
C PRO A 72 1.90 1.45 -34.32
N TYR A 73 0.81 2.18 -34.02
CA TYR A 73 -0.39 2.24 -34.85
C TYR A 73 -0.85 3.70 -34.93
N ARG A 74 -0.45 4.37 -36.03
CA ARG A 74 -0.68 5.79 -36.21
C ARG A 74 -2.12 6.08 -36.67
N PRO A 75 -2.75 7.17 -36.21
CA PRO A 75 -2.19 8.24 -35.36
C PRO A 75 -2.32 8.01 -33.85
N ILE A 76 -3.00 6.94 -33.43
CA ILE A 76 -3.39 6.71 -32.02
C ILE A 76 -2.17 6.62 -31.10
N THR A 77 -1.16 5.84 -31.49
CA THR A 77 0.05 5.66 -30.65
C THR A 77 0.84 6.94 -30.50
N ASP A 78 0.85 7.81 -31.51
CA ASP A 78 1.54 9.10 -31.45
C ASP A 78 0.82 10.05 -30.46
N HIS A 79 -0.51 10.06 -30.46
CA HIS A 79 -1.29 10.80 -29.48
C HIS A 79 -1.04 10.30 -28.05
N ILE A 80 -1.05 8.98 -27.83
CA ILE A 80 -0.76 8.37 -26.52
C ILE A 80 0.63 8.78 -26.02
N LEU A 81 1.66 8.64 -26.87
CA LEU A 81 3.03 8.96 -26.49
C LEU A 81 3.21 10.46 -26.25
N SER A 82 2.62 11.32 -27.07
CA SER A 82 2.71 12.78 -26.88
C SER A 82 2.02 13.26 -25.58
N ALA A 83 0.90 12.64 -25.20
CA ALA A 83 0.17 12.97 -23.98
C ALA A 83 0.90 12.47 -22.72
N LEU A 84 1.48 11.27 -22.76
CA LEU A 84 2.10 10.63 -21.59
C LEU A 84 3.60 10.94 -21.44
N LEU A 85 4.28 11.30 -22.52
CA LEU A 85 5.72 11.59 -22.57
C LEU A 85 5.97 12.92 -23.31
N PRO A 86 5.45 14.05 -22.80
CA PRO A 86 5.54 15.35 -23.49
C PRO A 86 6.98 15.86 -23.62
N ALA A 87 7.90 15.43 -22.74
CA ALA A 87 9.32 15.77 -22.82
C ALA A 87 10.11 14.94 -23.86
N GLY A 88 9.45 14.05 -24.59
CA GLY A 88 10.07 13.12 -25.52
C GLY A 88 10.50 11.80 -24.86
N LEU A 89 11.18 10.94 -25.64
CA LEU A 89 11.58 9.60 -25.24
C LEU A 89 13.04 9.58 -24.74
N PRO A 90 13.30 9.66 -23.42
CA PRO A 90 14.65 9.49 -22.92
C PRO A 90 15.14 8.07 -23.21
N GLY A 91 16.45 7.89 -23.48
CA GLY A 91 17.04 6.59 -23.84
C GLY A 91 16.86 5.46 -22.81
N ALA A 92 16.44 5.77 -21.58
CA ALA A 92 16.13 4.83 -20.51
C ALA A 92 14.65 4.82 -20.07
N ALA A 93 13.73 5.33 -20.90
CA ALA A 93 12.30 5.38 -20.58
C ALA A 93 11.72 3.96 -20.38
N LEU A 94 10.96 3.77 -19.29
CA LEU A 94 10.12 2.59 -19.07
C LEU A 94 10.88 1.26 -19.18
N GLN A 95 12.07 1.20 -18.58
CA GLN A 95 12.91 0.01 -18.49
C GLN A 95 12.78 -0.65 -17.11
N VAL A 96 13.02 -1.96 -17.03
CA VAL A 96 13.10 -2.66 -15.73
C VAL A 96 14.43 -2.31 -15.08
N THR A 97 14.38 -1.60 -13.95
CA THR A 97 15.58 -1.20 -13.19
C THR A 97 15.69 -1.99 -11.89
N PRO A 98 16.89 -2.11 -11.29
CA PRO A 98 17.04 -2.74 -9.97
C PRO A 98 16.16 -2.10 -8.89
N VAL A 99 15.99 -0.78 -8.93
CA VAL A 99 15.10 -0.04 -8.02
C VAL A 99 13.63 -0.43 -8.21
N PHE A 100 13.19 -0.59 -9.46
CA PHE A 100 11.84 -1.07 -9.76
C PHE A 100 11.62 -2.51 -9.30
N LEU A 101 12.61 -3.40 -9.48
CA LEU A 101 12.53 -4.78 -9.00
C LEU A 101 12.49 -4.84 -7.47
N LEU A 102 13.32 -4.05 -6.78
CA LEU A 102 13.27 -3.92 -5.33
C LEU A 102 11.89 -3.44 -4.87
N GLY A 103 11.34 -2.40 -5.51
CA GLY A 103 9.99 -1.91 -5.23
C GLY A 103 8.93 -3.00 -5.44
N THR A 104 9.03 -3.75 -6.53
CA THR A 104 8.12 -4.86 -6.85
C THR A 104 8.18 -5.96 -5.78
N ILE A 105 9.38 -6.35 -5.35
CA ILE A 105 9.59 -7.35 -4.30
C ILE A 105 9.00 -6.85 -2.98
N MET A 106 9.29 -5.60 -2.60
CA MET A 106 8.76 -4.99 -1.38
C MET A 106 7.22 -4.95 -1.38
N THR A 107 6.60 -4.50 -2.48
CA THR A 107 5.15 -4.49 -2.62
C THR A 107 4.56 -5.89 -2.53
N THR A 108 5.21 -6.88 -3.16
CA THR A 108 4.75 -8.28 -3.14
C THR A 108 4.83 -8.88 -1.73
N VAL A 109 5.97 -8.70 -1.05
CA VAL A 109 6.18 -9.19 0.33
C VAL A 109 5.20 -8.51 1.29
N GLY A 110 5.05 -7.19 1.21
CA GLY A 110 4.12 -6.47 2.07
C GLY A 110 2.66 -6.83 1.83
N ALA A 111 2.26 -7.06 0.56
CA ALA A 111 0.93 -7.54 0.22
C ALA A 111 0.69 -8.97 0.74
N TYR A 112 1.69 -9.85 0.60
CA TYR A 112 1.63 -11.21 1.11
C TYR A 112 1.46 -11.26 2.63
N ILE A 113 2.23 -10.45 3.38
CA ILE A 113 2.10 -10.33 4.84
C ILE A 113 0.68 -9.89 5.20
N ARG A 114 0.15 -8.83 4.56
CA ARG A 114 -1.22 -8.35 4.82
C ARG A 114 -2.27 -9.41 4.52
N CYS A 115 -2.18 -10.07 3.38
CA CYS A 115 -3.09 -11.16 3.03
C CYS A 115 -3.03 -12.31 4.04
N SER A 116 -1.83 -12.65 4.52
CA SER A 116 -1.65 -13.68 5.54
C SER A 116 -2.28 -13.28 6.88
N CYS A 117 -2.20 -11.99 7.25
CA CYS A 117 -2.89 -11.47 8.44
C CYS A 117 -4.40 -11.60 8.30
N TYR A 118 -4.92 -11.27 7.11
CA TYR A 118 -6.35 -11.36 6.87
C TYR A 118 -6.86 -12.80 6.92
N ARG A 119 -6.09 -13.74 6.38
CA ARG A 119 -6.40 -15.18 6.47
C ARG A 119 -6.32 -15.68 7.91
N ALA A 120 -5.32 -15.25 8.68
CA ALA A 120 -5.15 -15.66 10.08
C ALA A 120 -6.27 -15.12 11.00
N LEU A 121 -6.70 -13.88 10.80
CA LEU A 121 -7.83 -13.31 11.51
C LEU A 121 -9.19 -13.87 11.04
N GLY A 122 -9.28 -14.30 9.77
CA GLY A 122 -10.51 -14.85 9.19
C GLY A 122 -11.71 -13.94 9.45
N LYS A 123 -12.76 -14.51 10.07
CA LYS A 123 -14.00 -13.80 10.43
C LYS A 123 -13.82 -12.63 11.40
N PHE A 124 -12.64 -12.41 11.97
CA PHE A 124 -12.37 -11.31 12.90
C PHE A 124 -11.64 -10.11 12.27
N PHE A 125 -11.21 -10.19 10.99
CA PHE A 125 -10.53 -9.06 10.34
C PHE A 125 -11.51 -7.97 9.90
N THR A 126 -11.22 -6.74 10.30
CA THR A 126 -11.86 -5.53 9.80
C THR A 126 -10.79 -4.47 9.54
N HIS A 127 -10.95 -3.69 8.46
CA HIS A 127 -10.02 -2.61 8.10
C HIS A 127 -10.15 -1.40 9.05
N GLN A 128 -11.29 -1.31 9.74
CA GLN A 128 -11.54 -0.40 10.85
C GLN A 128 -11.28 -1.14 12.15
N LEU A 129 -10.70 -0.43 13.10
CA LEU A 129 -10.57 -0.90 14.47
C LEU A 129 -11.98 -1.21 14.99
N SER A 130 -12.29 -2.48 15.21
CA SER A 130 -13.58 -2.91 15.72
C SER A 130 -13.48 -4.23 16.45
N ILE A 131 -14.16 -4.32 17.58
CA ILE A 131 -14.28 -5.55 18.34
C ILE A 131 -15.63 -6.17 17.98
N ARG A 132 -15.60 -7.28 17.24
CA ARG A 132 -16.82 -8.05 16.91
C ARG A 132 -17.37 -8.75 18.16
N LYS A 133 -18.68 -9.02 18.18
CA LYS A 133 -19.26 -9.96 19.18
C LYS A 133 -18.50 -11.29 19.09
N ASP A 134 -18.08 -11.82 20.25
CA ASP A 134 -17.22 -13.01 20.39
C ASP A 134 -15.78 -12.89 19.83
N HIS A 135 -15.20 -11.68 19.77
CA HIS A 135 -13.81 -11.50 19.33
C HIS A 135 -12.85 -12.32 20.18
N GLN A 136 -12.03 -13.15 19.54
CA GLN A 136 -10.96 -13.90 20.20
C GLN A 136 -9.61 -13.32 19.82
N LEU A 137 -8.67 -13.30 20.77
CA LEU A 137 -7.31 -12.87 20.50
C LEU A 137 -6.61 -13.90 19.61
N VAL A 138 -6.37 -13.52 18.35
CA VAL A 138 -5.64 -14.36 17.39
C VAL A 138 -4.15 -14.25 17.65
N THR A 139 -3.51 -15.38 17.96
CA THR A 139 -2.09 -15.47 18.35
C THR A 139 -1.26 -16.35 17.41
N THR A 140 -1.86 -16.86 16.34
CA THR A 140 -1.25 -17.80 15.39
C THR A 140 -0.88 -17.13 14.07
N GLY A 141 -0.04 -17.79 13.28
CA GLY A 141 0.41 -17.27 11.99
C GLY A 141 1.26 -16.01 12.15
N PRO A 142 1.05 -14.94 11.35
CA PRO A 142 1.84 -13.71 11.47
C PRO A 142 1.80 -13.07 12.88
N TYR A 143 0.72 -13.29 13.64
CA TYR A 143 0.52 -12.75 14.99
C TYR A 143 1.35 -13.45 16.07
N SER A 144 2.03 -14.56 15.75
CA SER A 144 2.99 -15.19 16.66
C SER A 144 4.39 -14.56 16.58
N VAL A 145 4.64 -13.67 15.61
CA VAL A 145 5.96 -13.05 15.37
C VAL A 145 6.00 -11.61 15.89
N VAL A 146 5.01 -10.81 15.52
CA VAL A 146 4.81 -9.44 16.00
C VAL A 146 3.32 -9.22 16.30
N ARG A 147 3.00 -8.23 17.13
CA ARG A 147 1.60 -7.97 17.56
C ARG A 147 0.72 -7.41 16.44
N HIS A 148 1.29 -6.61 15.54
CA HIS A 148 0.58 -5.99 14.42
C HIS A 148 1.27 -6.23 13.06
N PRO A 149 1.28 -7.49 12.59
CA PRO A 149 1.97 -7.88 11.36
C PRO A 149 1.39 -7.20 10.11
N SER A 150 0.10 -6.84 10.10
CA SER A 150 -0.52 -6.11 8.98
C SER A 150 0.07 -4.71 8.79
N TYR A 151 0.40 -4.01 9.89
CA TYR A 151 1.09 -2.73 9.84
C TYR A 151 2.54 -2.88 9.39
N ALA A 152 3.21 -3.98 9.76
CA ALA A 152 4.54 -4.29 9.25
C ALA A 152 4.53 -4.50 7.73
N GLY A 153 3.56 -5.27 7.23
CA GLY A 153 3.33 -5.44 5.79
C GLY A 153 3.04 -4.11 5.08
N ALA A 154 2.27 -3.21 5.70
CA ALA A 154 2.02 -1.87 5.18
C ALA A 154 3.31 -1.03 5.09
N ALA A 155 4.14 -1.06 6.14
CA ALA A 155 5.39 -0.32 6.21
C ALA A 155 6.41 -0.76 5.15
N ILE A 156 6.31 -1.99 4.64
CA ILE A 156 7.12 -2.49 3.51
C ILE A 156 6.46 -2.14 2.17
N LEU A 157 5.15 -2.34 2.06
CA LEU A 157 4.41 -2.18 0.80
C LEU A 157 4.39 -0.73 0.30
N TYR A 158 4.15 0.24 1.18
CA TYR A 158 4.03 1.65 0.79
C TYR A 158 5.31 2.22 0.19
N PRO A 159 6.50 2.08 0.82
CA PRO A 159 7.76 2.46 0.20
C PRO A 159 8.02 1.72 -1.12
N GLY A 160 7.69 0.42 -1.20
CA GLY A 160 7.84 -0.36 -2.43
C GLY A 160 7.09 0.24 -3.63
N ILE A 161 5.87 0.73 -3.40
CA ILE A 161 5.09 1.46 -4.41
C ILE A 161 5.78 2.77 -4.82
N GLN A 162 6.30 3.54 -3.84
CA GLN A 162 6.99 4.79 -4.15
C GLN A 162 8.21 4.54 -5.04
N LEU A 163 8.98 3.47 -4.77
CA LEU A 163 10.12 3.09 -5.63
C LEU A 163 9.68 2.75 -7.06
N CYS A 164 8.54 2.08 -7.24
CA CYS A 164 8.03 1.73 -8.56
C CYS A 164 7.55 2.97 -9.35
N VAL A 165 6.88 3.90 -8.67
CA VAL A 165 6.21 5.06 -9.28
C VAL A 165 7.17 6.24 -9.51
N PHE A 166 8.11 6.49 -8.59
CA PHE A 166 9.04 7.62 -8.66
C PHE A 166 10.46 7.22 -9.07
N GLY A 167 10.76 5.92 -9.15
CA GLY A 167 12.08 5.42 -9.52
C GLY A 167 12.48 5.78 -10.95
N ARG A 168 13.80 5.80 -11.22
CA ARG A 168 14.32 5.98 -12.57
C ARG A 168 13.74 4.92 -13.51
N GLY A 169 13.30 5.38 -14.68
CA GLY A 169 12.62 4.52 -15.65
C GLY A 169 11.11 4.35 -15.41
N SER A 170 10.50 5.00 -14.41
CA SER A 170 9.04 5.09 -14.32
C SER A 170 8.46 6.12 -15.28
N LEU A 171 7.13 6.09 -15.49
CA LEU A 171 6.45 7.07 -16.32
C LEU A 171 6.60 8.51 -15.80
N LEU A 172 6.50 8.72 -14.48
CA LEU A 172 6.68 10.05 -13.90
C LEU A 172 8.08 10.60 -14.15
N TRP A 173 9.10 9.74 -14.07
CA TRP A 173 10.47 10.13 -14.39
C TRP A 173 10.65 10.38 -15.90
N ALA A 174 10.16 9.47 -16.74
CA ALA A 174 10.35 9.53 -18.19
C ALA A 174 9.58 10.68 -18.87
N SER A 175 8.41 11.04 -18.34
CA SER A 175 7.58 12.16 -18.83
C SER A 175 8.22 13.53 -18.62
N GLY A 176 9.29 13.62 -17.81
CA GLY A 176 9.89 14.88 -17.40
C GLY A 176 9.05 15.65 -16.38
N LEU A 177 7.90 15.11 -15.94
CA LEU A 177 7.00 15.79 -15.02
C LEU A 177 7.71 16.16 -13.71
N LEU A 178 8.58 15.28 -13.21
CA LEU A 178 9.36 15.51 -11.97
C LEU A 178 10.29 16.74 -12.05
N ASN A 179 10.69 17.17 -13.24
CA ASN A 179 11.52 18.37 -13.43
C ASN A 179 10.70 19.67 -13.50
N SER A 180 9.37 19.55 -13.63
CA SER A 180 8.47 20.70 -13.71
C SER A 180 8.06 21.23 -12.33
N ARG A 181 7.48 22.44 -12.29
CA ARG A 181 6.88 23.00 -11.06
C ARG A 181 5.78 22.09 -10.50
N TYR A 182 4.97 21.48 -11.39
CA TYR A 182 3.93 20.53 -11.03
C TYR A 182 4.51 19.24 -10.45
N GLY A 183 5.66 18.77 -10.96
CA GLY A 183 6.37 17.61 -10.40
C GLY A 183 6.75 17.79 -8.94
N ARG A 184 7.22 18.98 -8.57
CA ARG A 184 7.53 19.30 -7.16
C ARG A 184 6.30 19.23 -6.25
N ILE A 185 5.13 19.65 -6.75
CA ILE A 185 3.87 19.52 -6.01
C ILE A 185 3.52 18.03 -5.85
N VAL A 186 3.61 17.24 -6.93
CA VAL A 186 3.33 15.79 -6.88
C VAL A 186 4.25 15.08 -5.88
N VAL A 187 5.55 15.38 -5.89
CA VAL A 187 6.51 14.82 -4.93
C VAL A 187 6.19 15.28 -3.50
N GLY A 188 5.84 16.56 -3.30
CA GLY A 188 5.45 17.08 -1.99
C GLY A 188 4.20 16.38 -1.44
N VAL A 189 3.16 16.20 -2.27
CA VAL A 189 1.95 15.47 -1.89
C VAL A 189 2.26 14.00 -1.59
N ALA A 190 3.11 13.35 -2.39
CA ALA A 190 3.52 11.97 -2.15
C ALA A 190 4.30 11.82 -0.83
N ALA A 191 5.21 12.74 -0.54
CA ALA A 191 5.97 12.78 0.72
C ALA A 191 5.06 13.04 1.93
N ALA A 192 4.12 13.98 1.80
CA ALA A 192 3.12 14.24 2.85
C ALA A 192 2.23 13.02 3.10
N ASN A 193 1.78 12.34 2.04
CA ASN A 193 1.05 11.07 2.17
C ASN A 193 1.90 9.98 2.83
N ALA A 194 3.18 9.86 2.48
CA ALA A 194 4.07 8.87 3.10
C ALA A 194 4.25 9.15 4.61
N ALA A 195 4.47 10.41 4.99
CA ALA A 195 4.55 10.83 6.39
C ALA A 195 3.23 10.56 7.14
N PHE A 196 2.10 10.93 6.54
CA PHE A 196 0.77 10.64 7.06
C PHE A 196 0.56 9.14 7.29
N MET A 197 0.89 8.30 6.30
CA MET A 197 0.78 6.85 6.43
C MET A 197 1.68 6.28 7.53
N GLY A 198 2.90 6.81 7.69
CA GLY A 198 3.80 6.43 8.78
C GLY A 198 3.21 6.75 10.15
N VAL A 199 2.67 7.97 10.33
CA VAL A 199 1.99 8.39 11.55
C VAL A 199 0.78 7.49 11.82
N MET A 200 -0.06 7.23 10.81
CA MET A 200 -1.23 6.35 10.93
C MET A 200 -0.85 4.94 11.36
N ILE A 201 0.19 4.35 10.77
CA ILE A 201 0.67 3.01 11.13
C ILE A 201 1.05 2.94 12.61
N VAL A 202 1.83 3.92 13.09
CA VAL A 202 2.28 3.94 14.49
C VAL A 202 1.12 4.26 15.43
N SER A 203 0.39 5.36 15.21
CA SER A 203 -0.68 5.80 16.11
C SER A 203 -1.79 4.76 16.24
N ARG A 204 -2.22 4.16 15.12
CA ARG A 204 -3.23 3.10 15.15
C ARG A 204 -2.75 1.87 15.88
N SER A 205 -1.51 1.44 15.66
CA SER A 205 -0.97 0.29 16.39
C SER A 205 -1.00 0.52 17.90
N LEU A 206 -0.69 1.74 18.37
CA LEU A 206 -0.71 2.07 19.79
C LEU A 206 -2.12 2.06 20.38
N VAL A 207 -3.10 2.60 19.65
CA VAL A 207 -4.51 2.61 20.08
C VAL A 207 -5.05 1.19 20.09
N GLU A 208 -4.83 0.42 19.03
CA GLU A 208 -5.25 -0.98 18.91
C GLU A 208 -4.71 -1.84 20.06
N ASP A 209 -3.42 -1.72 20.35
CA ASP A 209 -2.72 -2.44 21.42
C ASP A 209 -3.34 -2.12 22.80
N ARG A 210 -3.65 -0.85 23.07
CA ARG A 210 -4.32 -0.42 24.31
C ARG A 210 -5.74 -0.97 24.43
N THR A 211 -6.52 -0.89 23.36
CA THR A 211 -7.90 -1.37 23.36
C THR A 211 -7.95 -2.88 23.52
N LEU A 212 -7.05 -3.62 22.84
CA LEU A 212 -6.92 -5.07 23.02
C LEU A 212 -6.53 -5.43 24.46
N LYS A 213 -5.62 -4.67 25.09
CA LYS A 213 -5.27 -4.87 26.51
C LYS A 213 -6.47 -4.62 27.42
N GLN A 214 -7.25 -3.57 27.19
CA GLN A 214 -8.44 -3.26 28.00
C GLN A 214 -9.50 -4.36 27.88
N GLN A 215 -9.69 -4.92 26.68
CA GLN A 215 -10.68 -5.96 26.46
C GLN A 215 -10.27 -7.33 26.98
N PHE A 216 -9.03 -7.76 26.70
CA PHE A 216 -8.57 -9.13 26.95
C PHE A 216 -7.73 -9.28 28.23
N GLY A 217 -7.39 -8.16 28.89
CA GLY A 217 -6.74 -8.12 30.20
C GLY A 217 -5.46 -8.98 30.29
N GLU A 218 -5.48 -9.98 31.16
CA GLU A 218 -4.34 -10.87 31.38
C GLU A 218 -4.00 -11.74 30.17
N THR A 219 -5.01 -12.18 29.40
CA THR A 219 -4.79 -13.05 28.24
C THR A 219 -3.92 -12.33 27.20
N TRP A 220 -4.20 -11.04 26.99
CA TRP A 220 -3.37 -10.19 26.14
C TRP A 220 -1.99 -9.97 26.73
N SER A 221 -1.88 -9.74 28.05
CA SER A 221 -0.60 -9.48 28.71
C SER A 221 0.35 -10.68 28.59
N ARG A 222 -0.15 -11.90 28.84
CA ARG A 222 0.61 -13.16 28.67
C ARG A 222 1.05 -13.40 27.23
N TRP A 223 0.23 -13.03 26.25
CA TRP A 223 0.61 -13.11 24.85
C TRP A 223 1.65 -12.06 24.47
N ALA A 224 1.48 -10.81 24.91
CA ALA A 224 2.40 -9.70 24.62
C ALA A 224 3.79 -9.90 25.25
N GLU A 225 3.90 -10.64 26.35
CA GLU A 225 5.20 -11.06 26.92
C GLU A 225 5.98 -12.01 25.99
N LYS A 226 5.26 -12.91 25.30
CA LYS A 226 5.83 -13.83 24.31
C LYS A 226 6.12 -13.11 22.99
N VAL A 227 5.18 -12.28 22.54
CA VAL A 227 5.26 -11.51 21.30
C VAL A 227 5.58 -10.05 21.64
N ARG A 228 6.85 -9.80 21.96
CA ARG A 228 7.29 -8.51 22.52
C ARG A 228 7.16 -7.34 21.54
N TYR A 229 7.47 -7.56 20.27
CA TYR A 229 7.53 -6.53 19.25
C TYR A 229 6.16 -6.22 18.64
N ARG A 230 5.89 -4.94 18.36
CA ARG A 230 4.64 -4.46 17.79
C ARG A 230 4.59 -4.63 16.29
N ILE A 231 5.56 -4.09 15.57
CA ILE A 231 5.57 -3.97 14.11
C ILE A 231 6.85 -4.57 13.54
N ILE A 232 8.01 -4.17 14.05
CA ILE A 232 9.30 -4.55 13.52
C ILE A 232 10.02 -5.42 14.56
N PRO A 233 10.29 -6.69 14.26
CA PRO A 233 11.06 -7.56 15.15
C PRO A 233 12.37 -6.88 15.56
N TYR A 234 12.71 -6.96 16.85
CA TYR A 234 13.95 -6.41 17.43
C TYR A 234 14.07 -4.88 17.46
N ILE A 235 13.09 -4.13 16.97
CA ILE A 235 13.13 -2.65 16.94
C ILE A 235 11.93 -2.07 17.67
N PHE A 236 10.71 -2.44 17.27
CA PHE A 236 9.49 -1.83 17.76
C PHE A 236 8.32 -2.81 17.78
#